data_AF-T0ND56-F1
#
_entry.id   AF-T0ND56-F1
#
_cell.length_a   1.000
_cell.length_b   1.000
_cell.length_c   1.000
_cell.angle_alpha   90.00
_cell.angle_beta   90.00
_cell.angle_gamma   90.00
#
_symmetry.space_group_name_H-M   'P 1'
#
loop_
_entity.id
_entity.type
_entity.pdbx_description
1 polymer ?
#
loop_
_entity_poly.entity_id
_entity_poly.type
_entity_poly.pdbx_seq_one_letter_code
_entity_poly.pdbx_strand_id
1 'polypeptide(L)'
;MEVMPDHMYLLIDINHRLGVYHVINQIKGYSSSVLRNEFPALKRKLPAMWTHSKFISIVGSVTLESVQKYMEDQRGKDINIQYNA
;
A
#
# COMPACT_ATOMS: atom_id res chain seq x y z
N MET A 1 6.33 -5.00 -9.85
CA MET A 1 7.19 -3.87 -9.43
C MET A 1 8.10 -3.56 -10.59
N GLU A 2 8.10 -2.31 -11.04
CA GLU A 2 8.95 -1.86 -12.14
C GLU A 2 9.88 -0.77 -11.61
N VAL A 3 11.18 -0.90 -11.92
CA VAL A 3 12.21 0.01 -11.45
C VAL A 3 12.80 0.73 -12.65
N MET A 4 12.68 2.05 -12.65
CA MET A 4 13.32 2.93 -13.60
C MET A 4 14.58 3.56 -12.95
N PRO A 5 15.51 4.13 -13.73
CA PRO A 5 16.73 4.72 -13.19
C PRO A 5 16.50 5.84 -12.16
N ASP A 6 15.38 6.55 -12.25
CA ASP A 6 15.05 7.75 -11.47
C ASP A 6 13.80 7.60 -10.58
N HIS A 7 12.92 6.64 -10.88
CA HIS A 7 11.69 6.37 -10.11
C HIS A 7 11.30 4.89 -10.11
N MET A 8 10.30 4.52 -9.32
CA MET A 8 9.83 3.14 -9.19
C MET A 8 8.31 3.11 -9.15
N TYR A 9 7.73 2.11 -9.82
CA TYR A 9 6.31 1.81 -9.78
C TYR A 9 6.03 0.59 -8.92
N LEU A 10 5.14 0.78 -7.95
CA LEU A 10 4.66 -0.25 -7.04
C LEU A 10 3.15 -0.41 -7.19
N LEU A 11 2.72 -1.63 -7.50
CA LEU A 11 1.34 -2.05 -7.34
C LEU A 11 1.29 -2.87 -6.05
N ILE A 12 0.53 -2.38 -5.07
CA ILE A 12 0.45 -2.98 -3.73
C ILE A 12 -1.00 -3.05 -3.28
N ASP A 13 -1.35 -4.15 -2.62
CA ASP A 13 -2.58 -4.27 -1.86
C ASP A 13 -2.28 -3.95 -0.39
N ILE A 14 -3.08 -3.07 0.21
CA ILE A 14 -2.87 -2.58 1.57
C ILE A 14 -4.14 -2.86 2.37
N ASN A 15 -3.97 -3.48 3.54
CA ASN A 15 -5.06 -3.63 4.50
C ASN A 15 -5.65 -2.26 4.86
N HIS A 16 -6.95 -2.10 4.69
CA HIS A 16 -7.69 -0.85 4.94
C HIS A 16 -7.45 -0.23 6.33
N ARG A 17 -7.09 -1.04 7.34
CA ARG A 17 -6.77 -0.55 8.69
C ARG A 17 -5.44 0.21 8.76
N LEU A 18 -4.58 0.03 7.77
CA LEU A 18 -3.28 0.68 7.67
C LEU A 18 -3.38 1.90 6.75
N GLY A 19 -2.91 3.04 7.23
CA GLY A 19 -2.85 4.24 6.40
C GLY A 19 -1.84 4.07 5.27
N VAL A 20 -2.29 4.20 4.01
CA VAL A 20 -1.46 4.08 2.80
C VAL A 20 -0.20 4.95 2.89
N TYR A 21 -0.37 6.18 3.40
CA TYR A 21 0.74 7.11 3.60
C TYR A 21 1.85 6.55 4.51
N HIS A 22 1.47 5.87 5.59
CA HIS A 22 2.41 5.28 6.55
C HIS A 22 3.16 4.10 5.92
N VAL A 23 2.43 3.24 5.21
CA VAL A 23 3.02 2.08 4.50
C VAL A 23 4.06 2.55 3.48
N ILE A 24 3.73 3.54 2.65
CA ILE A 24 4.67 4.08 1.67
C ILE A 24 5.89 4.73 2.34
N ASN A 25 5.71 5.43 3.47
CA ASN A 25 6.84 5.97 4.23
C ASN A 25 7.76 4.89 4.76
N GLN A 26 7.21 3.80 5.30
CA GLN A 26 8.00 2.67 5.77
C GLN A 26 8.77 2.01 4.63
N ILE A 27 8.13 1.79 3.47
CA ILE A 27 8.78 1.23 2.28
C ILE A 27 9.95 2.11 1.84
N LYS A 28 9.75 3.43 1.70
CA LYS A 28 10.81 4.38 1.31
C LYS A 28 11.93 4.45 2.35
N GLY A 29 11.58 4.48 3.64
CA GLY A 29 12.56 4.53 4.72
C GLY A 29 13.42 3.28 4.80
N TYR A 30 12.78 2.11 4.80
CA TYR A 30 13.45 0.81 4.85
C TYR A 30 14.37 0.61 3.64
N SER A 31 13.84 0.79 2.42
CA SER A 31 14.64 0.66 1.19
C SER A 31 15.80 1.65 1.15
N SER A 32 15.59 2.90 1.60
CA SER A 32 16.68 3.87 1.72
C SER A 32 17.78 3.40 2.67
N SER A 33 17.42 2.79 3.80
CA SER A 33 18.39 2.26 4.77
C SER A 33 19.20 1.11 4.17
N VAL A 34 18.51 0.10 3.63
CA VAL A 34 19.14 -1.09 3.04
C VAL A 34 20.07 -0.70 1.88
N LEU A 35 19.57 0.05 0.90
CA LEU A 35 20.37 0.43 -0.28
C LEU A 35 21.58 1.28 0.06
N ARG A 36 21.48 2.17 1.06
CA ARG A 36 22.61 3.00 1.47
C ARG A 36 23.66 2.23 2.25
N ASN A 37 23.27 1.16 2.92
CA ASN A 37 24.20 0.25 3.61
C ASN A 37 24.88 -0.68 2.60
N GLU A 38 24.15 -1.19 1.63
CA GLU A 38 24.69 -2.08 0.57
C GLU A 38 25.57 -1.33 -0.45
N PHE A 39 25.21 -0.08 -0.79
CA PHE A 39 25.91 0.72 -1.79
C PHE A 39 26.40 2.04 -1.20
N PRO A 40 27.57 2.07 -0.52
CA PRO A 40 28.13 3.28 0.09
C PRO A 40 28.33 4.45 -0.88
N ALA A 41 28.51 4.16 -2.18
CA ALA A 41 28.59 5.17 -3.23
C ALA A 41 27.32 6.04 -3.32
N LEU A 42 26.14 5.50 -3.00
CA LEU A 42 24.88 6.25 -2.97
C LEU A 42 24.86 7.27 -1.84
N LYS A 43 25.41 6.92 -0.67
CA LYS A 43 25.53 7.83 0.48
C LYS A 43 26.45 9.02 0.17
N ARG A 44 27.49 8.80 -0.66
CA ARG A 44 28.41 9.87 -1.08
C ARG A 44 27.80 10.80 -2.13
N LYS A 45 26.99 10.28 -3.04
CA LYS A 45 26.44 11.04 -4.18
C LYS A 45 25.12 11.75 -3.88
N LEU A 46 24.33 11.24 -2.92
CA LEU A 46 22.95 11.70 -2.70
C LEU A 46 22.69 12.00 -1.21
N PRO A 47 22.11 13.17 -0.87
CA PRO A 47 21.74 13.51 0.51
C PRO A 47 20.58 12.66 1.04
N ALA A 48 19.60 12.30 0.19
CA ALA A 48 18.50 11.36 0.46
C ALA A 48 18.39 10.33 -0.70
N MET A 49 17.97 9.09 -0.41
CA MET A 49 17.72 8.09 -1.47
C MET A 49 16.43 8.42 -2.23
N TRP A 50 15.39 8.81 -1.50
CA TRP A 50 14.09 9.16 -2.07
C TRP A 50 13.75 10.62 -1.77
N THR A 51 13.03 11.25 -2.69
CA THR A 51 12.37 12.54 -2.44
C THR A 51 11.23 12.39 -1.44
N HIS A 52 10.74 13.47 -0.84
CA HIS A 52 9.58 13.39 0.05
C HIS A 52 8.27 13.07 -0.69
N SER A 53 8.18 13.49 -1.96
CA SER A 53 7.01 13.33 -2.81
C SER A 53 6.74 11.87 -3.18
N LYS A 54 5.46 11.52 -3.32
CA LYS A 54 4.99 10.23 -3.83
C LYS A 54 3.74 10.47 -4.68
N PHE A 55 3.58 9.68 -5.74
CA PHE A 55 2.33 9.61 -6.47
C PHE A 55 1.59 8.34 -6.04
N ILE A 56 0.31 8.49 -5.68
CA ILE A 56 -0.53 7.38 -5.20
C ILE A 56 -1.84 7.46 -5.99
N SER A 57 -2.19 6.37 -6.66
CA SER A 57 -3.46 6.23 -7.37
C SER A 57 -4.10 4.91 -6.99
N ILE A 58 -5.42 4.91 -6.88
CA ILE A 58 -6.20 3.69 -6.64
C ILE A 58 -6.40 3.01 -7.99
N VAL A 59 -5.99 1.76 -8.10
CA VAL A 59 -6.30 0.91 -9.25
C VAL A 59 -7.39 -0.05 -8.80
N GLY A 60 -8.62 0.19 -9.23
CA GLY A 60 -9.76 -0.64 -8.83
C GLY A 60 -10.80 -0.73 -9.93
N SER A 61 -11.02 -1.93 -10.45
CA SER A 61 -12.23 -2.29 -11.19
C SER A 61 -13.27 -2.78 -10.18
N VAL A 62 -13.87 -1.88 -9.41
CA VAL A 62 -15.01 -2.26 -8.55
C VAL A 62 -16.25 -2.29 -9.46
N THR A 63 -16.73 -3.48 -9.78
CA THR A 63 -17.99 -3.65 -10.51
C THR A 63 -19.16 -3.42 -9.56
N LEU A 64 -20.28 -2.92 -10.08
CA LEU A 64 -21.51 -2.71 -9.30
C LEU A 64 -21.98 -4.02 -8.63
N GLU A 65 -21.80 -5.14 -9.32
CA GLU A 65 -22.08 -6.49 -8.83
C GLU A 65 -21.28 -6.85 -7.57
N SER A 66 -19.99 -6.46 -7.51
CA SER A 66 -19.13 -6.71 -6.34
C SER A 66 -19.62 -5.95 -5.10
N VAL A 67 -20.18 -4.74 -5.31
CA VAL A 67 -20.77 -3.93 -4.23
C VAL A 67 -22.08 -4.53 -3.76
N GLN A 68 -22.94 -4.96 -4.69
CA GLN A 68 -24.22 -5.59 -4.37
C GLN A 68 -24.02 -6.88 -3.57
N LYS A 69 -23.13 -7.76 -4.03
CA LYS A 69 -22.79 -9.00 -3.30
C LYS A 69 -22.25 -8.70 -1.90
N TYR A 70 -21.39 -7.68 -1.76
CA TYR A 70 -20.92 -7.25 -0.45
C TYR A 70 -22.06 -6.78 0.46
N MET A 71 -23.04 -6.02 -0.06
CA MET A 71 -24.20 -5.57 0.72
C MET A 71 -25.08 -6.75 1.17
N GLU A 72 -25.29 -7.74 0.30
CA GLU A 72 -26.06 -8.95 0.63
C GLU A 72 -25.36 -9.82 1.69
N ASP A 73 -24.04 -10.05 1.54
CA ASP A 73 -23.23 -10.82 2.48
C ASP A 73 -23.14 -10.19 3.88
N GLN A 74 -23.26 -8.86 3.98
CA GLN A 74 -23.32 -8.17 5.27
C GLN A 74 -24.69 -8.30 5.92
N ARG A 75 -25.79 -8.15 5.16
CA ARG A 75 -27.16 -8.29 5.67
C ARG A 75 -27.45 -9.70 6.20
N GLY A 76 -26.83 -10.74 5.63
CA GLY A 76 -26.95 -12.12 6.11
C GLY A 76 -26.21 -12.41 7.44
N LYS A 77 -25.32 -11.53 7.89
CA LYS A 77 -24.53 -11.72 9.13
C LYS A 77 -25.20 -11.10 10.36
N ASP A 78 -25.96 -10.02 10.18
CA ASP A 78 -26.67 -9.35 11.28
C ASP A 78 -27.83 -10.18 11.84
N ILE A 79 -28.34 -11.16 11.07
CA ILE A 79 -29.47 -12.04 11.46
C ILE A 79 -29.05 -13.32 12.22
N ASN A 80 -27.75 -13.60 12.42
CA ASN A 80 -27.28 -14.81 13.11
C ASN A 80 -26.69 -14.56 14.52
N ILE A 81 -26.84 -13.35 15.07
CA ILE A 81 -26.28 -12.98 16.40
C ILE A 81 -27.36 -13.00 17.51
N GLN A 82 -28.59 -13.41 17.22
CA GLN A 82 -29.62 -13.62 18.25
C GLN A 82 -30.38 -14.91 17.96
N TYR A 83 -29.97 -16.02 18.59
CA TYR A 83 -30.77 -17.17 19.04
C TYR A 83 -29.81 -18.29 19.45
N ASN A 84 -29.12 -18.10 20.59
CA ASN A 84 -28.52 -19.16 21.41
C ASN A 84 -28.27 -18.59 22.81
N ALA A 85 -29.36 -18.39 23.56
CA ALA A 85 -29.41 -18.34 25.03
C ALA A 85 -30.89 -18.43 25.45
#